data_AF-A0A3D6BNW1-F1
#
_entry.id   AF-A0A3D6BNW1-F1
#
_cell.length_a   1.000
_cell.length_b   1.000
_cell.length_c   1.000
_cell.angle_alpha   90.00
_cell.angle_beta   90.00
_cell.angle_gamma   90.00
#
_symmetry.space_group_name_H-M   'P 1'
#
loop_
_entity.id
_entity.type
_entity.pdbx_description
1 polymer ?
#
loop_
_entity_poly.entity_id
_entity_poly.type
_entity_poly.pdbx_seq_one_letter_code
_entity_poly.pdbx_strand_id
1 'polypeptide(L)'
;FLFKDIACNLLQVLTSYAIIVSIYHVYKHKDYKNIRMLLVAIILFQSASLYTKYQTKTDSKWMVFHKSQSSILGFQENGILQVHHSLDSTKLLNETMLVNYATNHHISEIKQEDILPLYRLNKKLLLIIDSLGVYQVSSFKPELVLLRDSPKINLVRLIDSLSPKLIIADGSNYKSYVMRWEATCKNKKVPFHHTYKKGAFVVNLKGD
;
A
#
# COMPACT_ATOMS: atom_id res chain seq x y z
N PHE A 1 29.40 -6.02 7.27
CA PHE A 1 28.40 -5.15 6.62
C PHE A 1 27.18 -5.98 6.28
N LEU A 2 26.02 -5.67 6.84
CA LEU A 2 24.74 -6.23 6.38
C LEU A 2 24.24 -5.33 5.25
N PHE A 3 24.14 -5.87 4.05
CA PHE A 3 23.38 -5.22 2.99
C PHE A 3 21.92 -5.16 3.45
N LYS A 4 21.44 -3.97 3.78
CA LYS A 4 20.03 -3.71 4.09
C LYS A 4 19.38 -3.06 2.86
N ASP A 5 18.07 -3.21 2.75
CA ASP A 5 17.27 -2.50 1.74
C ASP A 5 17.52 -2.92 0.28
N ILE A 6 17.75 -4.22 0.02
CA ILE A 6 17.76 -4.73 -1.36
C ILE A 6 16.36 -5.27 -1.71
N ALA A 7 15.65 -4.53 -2.55
CA ALA A 7 14.41 -4.98 -3.16
C ALA A 7 14.69 -6.01 -4.26
N CYS A 8 14.59 -7.29 -3.92
CA CYS A 8 14.69 -8.38 -4.89
C CYS A 8 13.31 -9.01 -5.14
N ASN A 9 12.79 -8.83 -6.35
CA ASN A 9 11.62 -9.57 -6.81
C ASN A 9 12.02 -11.04 -7.10
N LEU A 10 11.05 -11.97 -7.08
CA LEU A 10 11.26 -13.39 -7.37
C LEU A 10 12.00 -13.61 -8.70
N LEU A 11 11.66 -12.83 -9.74
CA LEU A 11 12.34 -12.90 -11.03
C LEU A 11 13.84 -12.54 -10.92
N GLN A 12 14.16 -11.49 -10.16
CA GLN A 12 15.54 -11.09 -9.90
C GLN A 12 16.30 -12.16 -9.13
N VAL A 13 15.67 -12.82 -8.15
CA VAL A 13 16.25 -13.96 -7.42
C VAL A 13 16.56 -15.13 -8.37
N LEU A 14 15.60 -15.53 -9.22
CA LEU A 14 15.83 -16.60 -10.19
C LEU A 14 16.99 -16.28 -11.14
N THR A 15 17.02 -15.05 -11.68
CA THR A 15 18.09 -14.62 -12.57
C THR A 15 19.44 -14.46 -11.86
N SER A 16 19.49 -14.10 -10.58
CA SER A 16 20.74 -14.02 -9.82
C SER A 16 21.34 -15.40 -9.54
N TYR A 17 20.51 -16.40 -9.22
CA TYR A 17 20.97 -17.79 -9.14
C TYR A 17 21.49 -18.31 -10.49
N ALA A 18 20.82 -17.96 -11.59
CA ALA A 18 21.32 -18.31 -12.94
C ALA A 18 22.70 -17.69 -13.23
N ILE A 19 22.94 -16.44 -12.79
CA ILE A 19 24.26 -15.80 -12.87
C ILE A 19 25.30 -16.57 -12.05
N ILE A 20 25.00 -16.91 -10.78
CA ILE A 20 25.92 -17.64 -9.90
C ILE A 20 26.32 -18.98 -10.52
N VAL A 21 25.35 -19.76 -11.02
CA VAL A 21 25.61 -21.05 -11.68
C VAL A 21 26.45 -20.86 -12.94
N SER A 22 26.19 -19.80 -13.72
CA SER A 22 26.97 -19.48 -14.93
C SER A 22 28.41 -19.09 -14.60
N ILE A 23 28.63 -18.31 -13.53
CA ILE A 23 29.97 -17.94 -13.04
C ILE A 23 30.73 -19.21 -12.64
N TYR A 24 30.09 -20.12 -11.92
CA TYR A 24 30.72 -21.39 -11.53
C TYR A 24 31.15 -22.21 -12.77
N HIS A 25 30.30 -22.29 -13.79
CA HIS A 25 30.63 -22.98 -15.04
C HIS A 25 31.80 -22.31 -15.79
N VAL A 26 31.83 -20.98 -15.85
CA VAL A 26 32.94 -20.23 -16.46
C VAL A 26 34.25 -20.43 -15.70
N TYR A 27 34.18 -20.48 -14.36
CA TYR A 27 35.35 -20.71 -13.51
C TYR A 27 35.96 -22.10 -13.75
N LYS A 28 35.12 -23.14 -13.84
CA LYS A 28 35.56 -24.52 -14.05
C LYS A 28 35.98 -24.80 -15.50
N HIS A 29 35.27 -24.21 -16.46
CA HIS A 29 35.44 -24.46 -17.88
C HIS A 29 35.39 -23.11 -18.62
N LYS A 30 36.57 -22.56 -18.94
CA LYS A 30 36.74 -21.26 -19.60
C LYS A 30 36.42 -21.29 -21.10
N ASP A 31 35.32 -21.95 -21.46
CA ASP A 31 34.89 -22.12 -22.84
C ASP A 31 33.99 -20.97 -23.30
N TYR A 32 34.06 -20.64 -24.59
CA TYR A 32 33.23 -19.62 -25.22
C TYR A 32 31.71 -19.83 -24.96
N LYS A 33 31.26 -21.08 -24.94
CA LYS A 33 29.85 -21.43 -24.66
C LYS A 33 29.41 -20.97 -23.25
N ASN A 34 30.27 -21.13 -22.24
CA ASN A 34 29.96 -20.77 -20.85
C ASN A 34 29.99 -19.26 -20.66
N ILE A 35 30.93 -18.56 -21.31
CA ILE A 35 30.97 -17.09 -21.33
C ILE A 35 29.68 -16.54 -21.98
N ARG A 36 29.22 -17.14 -23.09
CA ARG A 36 27.95 -16.74 -23.71
C ARG A 36 26.76 -16.93 -22.77
N MET A 37 26.68 -18.05 -22.04
CA MET A 37 25.62 -18.27 -21.05
C MET A 37 25.62 -17.21 -19.95
N LEU A 38 26.80 -16.84 -19.43
CA LEU A 38 26.93 -15.78 -18.44
C LEU A 38 26.41 -14.44 -18.97
N LEU A 39 26.77 -14.05 -20.19
CA LEU A 39 26.30 -12.81 -20.80
C LEU A 39 24.77 -12.80 -20.97
N VAL A 40 24.19 -13.92 -21.40
CA VAL A 40 22.73 -14.06 -21.51
C VAL A 40 22.06 -13.92 -20.14
N ALA A 41 22.61 -14.56 -19.09
CA ALA A 41 22.08 -14.44 -17.73
C ALA A 41 22.12 -12.99 -17.21
N ILE A 42 23.20 -12.26 -17.52
CA ILE A 42 23.33 -10.83 -17.19
C ILE A 42 22.28 -9.99 -17.92
N ILE A 43 22.07 -10.21 -19.21
CA ILE A 43 21.05 -9.49 -20.00
C ILE A 43 19.65 -9.78 -19.44
N LEU A 44 19.35 -11.03 -19.08
CA LEU A 44 18.08 -11.41 -18.46
C LEU A 44 17.87 -10.67 -17.13
N PHE A 45 18.88 -10.63 -16.26
CA PHE A 45 18.80 -9.89 -15.00
C PHE A 45 18.56 -8.37 -15.21
N GLN A 46 19.24 -7.77 -16.19
CA GLN A 46 19.02 -6.36 -16.55
C GLN A 46 17.60 -6.12 -17.06
N SER A 47 17.10 -6.99 -17.94
CA SER A 47 15.74 -6.89 -18.48
C SER A 47 14.66 -7.03 -17.40
N ALA A 48 14.84 -7.98 -16.47
CA ALA A 48 13.96 -8.16 -15.31
C ALA A 48 13.91 -6.90 -14.43
N SER A 49 15.06 -6.28 -14.19
CA SER A 49 15.17 -5.07 -13.36
C SER A 49 14.57 -3.83 -14.04
N LEU A 50 14.71 -3.71 -15.36
CA LEU A 50 14.05 -2.65 -16.14
C LEU A 50 12.53 -2.83 -16.12
N TYR A 51 12.05 -4.06 -16.28
CA TYR A 51 10.63 -4.38 -16.25
C TYR A 51 9.99 -4.05 -14.90
N THR A 52 10.62 -4.43 -13.78
CA THR A 52 10.10 -4.11 -12.44
C THR A 52 10.05 -2.60 -12.18
N LYS A 53 11.06 -1.86 -12.64
CA LYS A 53 11.09 -0.40 -12.53
C LYS A 53 9.98 0.26 -13.36
N TYR A 54 9.72 -0.25 -14.57
CA TYR A 54 8.65 0.26 -15.43
C TYR A 54 7.25 0.01 -14.84
N GLN A 55 6.98 -1.20 -14.37
CA GLN A 55 5.68 -1.54 -13.77
C GLN A 55 5.37 -0.63 -12.57
N THR A 56 6.37 -0.45 -11.71
CA THR A 56 6.24 0.32 -10.46
C THR A 56 5.95 1.80 -10.69
N LYS A 57 6.51 2.38 -11.77
CA LYS A 57 6.22 3.77 -12.16
C LYS A 57 4.82 3.95 -12.71
N THR A 58 4.28 2.92 -13.36
CA THR A 58 3.01 3.03 -14.09
C THR A 58 1.81 2.61 -13.25
N ASP A 59 2.05 2.13 -12.02
CA ASP A 59 1.03 1.74 -11.05
C ASP A 59 0.67 2.94 -10.15
N SER A 60 -0.58 3.39 -10.24
CA SER A 60 -1.14 4.33 -9.27
C SER A 60 -1.93 3.54 -8.22
N LYS A 61 -1.60 3.69 -6.94
CA LYS A 61 -2.22 2.92 -5.85
C LYS A 61 -2.54 3.82 -4.68
N TRP A 62 -3.71 3.62 -4.10
CA TRP A 62 -4.07 4.18 -2.81
C TRP A 62 -4.05 3.08 -1.75
N MET A 63 -3.50 3.38 -0.58
CA MET A 63 -3.34 2.40 0.48
C MET A 63 -3.64 2.97 1.85
N VAL A 64 -4.19 2.12 2.73
CA VAL A 64 -4.32 2.37 4.16
C VAL A 64 -3.43 1.38 4.88
N PHE A 65 -2.33 1.87 5.46
CA PHE A 65 -1.41 1.02 6.21
C PHE A 65 -1.95 0.74 7.61
N HIS A 66 -1.76 -0.49 8.09
CA HIS A 66 -2.09 -0.81 9.47
C HIS A 66 -0.99 -0.32 10.41
N LYS A 67 -1.29 0.70 11.21
CA LYS A 67 -0.45 1.15 12.32
C LYS A 67 -1.31 1.33 13.57
N SER A 68 -0.84 0.76 14.69
CA SER A 68 -1.54 0.88 15.96
C SER A 68 -1.54 2.34 16.42
N GLN A 69 -2.72 2.86 16.78
CA GLN A 69 -2.94 4.21 17.35
C GLN A 69 -2.62 5.38 16.39
N SER A 70 -2.37 5.12 15.11
CA SER A 70 -2.19 6.19 14.14
C SER A 70 -2.67 5.81 12.74
N SER A 71 -3.05 6.83 11.99
CA SER A 71 -3.48 6.69 10.60
C SER A 71 -2.31 6.98 9.68
N ILE A 72 -2.06 6.09 8.73
CA ILE A 72 -1.09 6.28 7.66
C ILE A 72 -1.75 5.88 6.35
N LEU A 73 -1.93 6.86 5.46
CA LEU A 73 -2.47 6.69 4.13
C LEU A 73 -1.35 6.91 3.12
N GLY A 74 -1.28 6.07 2.11
CA GLY A 74 -0.29 6.18 1.04
C GLY A 74 -0.97 6.38 -0.31
N PHE A 75 -0.49 7.35 -1.08
CA PHE A 75 -0.80 7.51 -2.50
C PHE A 75 0.50 7.31 -3.27
N GLN A 76 0.59 6.21 -3.99
CA GLN A 76 1.69 5.94 -4.89
C GLN A 76 1.31 6.38 -6.29
N GLU A 77 2.12 7.26 -6.88
CA GLU A 77 1.97 7.69 -8.26
C GLU A 77 3.34 8.04 -8.85
N ASN A 78 3.63 7.56 -10.07
CA ASN A 78 4.86 7.88 -10.81
C ASN A 78 6.18 7.62 -10.05
N GLY A 79 6.19 6.65 -9.13
CA GLY A 79 7.35 6.34 -8.29
C GLY A 79 7.56 7.28 -7.10
N ILE A 80 6.59 8.15 -6.82
CA ILE A 80 6.51 8.98 -5.61
C ILE A 80 5.46 8.38 -4.68
N LEU A 81 5.73 8.35 -3.38
CA LEU A 81 4.76 7.98 -2.36
C LEU A 81 4.40 9.22 -1.53
N GLN A 82 3.19 9.73 -1.71
CA GLN A 82 2.61 10.74 -0.82
C GLN A 82 2.00 10.02 0.38
N VAL A 83 2.46 10.37 1.57
CA VAL A 83 2.02 9.77 2.83
C VAL A 83 1.25 10.80 3.63
N HIS A 84 -0.02 10.53 3.87
CA HIS A 84 -0.86 11.34 4.73
C HIS A 84 -0.95 10.68 6.10
N HIS A 85 -0.50 11.36 7.15
CA HIS A 85 -0.35 10.75 8.47
C HIS A 85 -0.84 11.62 9.61
N SER A 86 -1.07 10.98 10.75
CA SER A 86 -1.37 11.64 12.03
C SER A 86 -0.20 11.60 13.03
N LEU A 87 0.95 11.06 12.63
CA LEU A 87 2.16 10.90 13.46
C LEU A 87 3.08 12.12 13.42
N ASP A 88 4.02 12.18 14.38
CA ASP A 88 5.20 13.07 14.25
C ASP A 88 5.99 12.72 12.98
N SER A 89 6.32 13.73 12.18
CA SER A 89 7.04 13.61 10.90
C SER A 89 8.38 12.86 11.02
N THR A 90 9.08 13.02 12.13
CA THR A 90 10.37 12.36 12.42
C THR A 90 10.21 10.87 12.74
N LYS A 91 9.08 10.46 13.32
CA LYS A 91 8.77 9.05 13.59
C LYS A 91 8.36 8.34 12.31
N LEU A 92 7.58 9.01 11.45
CA LEU A 92 7.09 8.47 10.19
C LEU A 92 8.23 8.04 9.25
N LEU A 93 9.24 8.89 9.05
CA LEU A 93 10.36 8.59 8.14
C LEU A 93 11.21 7.39 8.60
N ASN A 94 11.22 7.12 9.91
CA ASN A 94 11.93 5.99 10.50
C ASN A 94 11.04 4.76 10.67
N GLU A 95 9.77 4.81 10.26
CA GLU A 95 8.90 3.65 10.31
C GLU A 95 9.40 2.60 9.31
N THR A 96 9.88 1.49 9.86
CA THR A 96 10.42 0.36 9.10
C THR A 96 9.43 -0.15 8.04
N MET A 97 8.12 -0.03 8.29
CA MET A 97 7.09 -0.41 7.31
C MET A 97 7.14 0.47 6.05
N LEU A 98 7.24 1.80 6.20
CA LEU A 98 7.28 2.74 5.09
C LEU A 98 8.62 2.67 4.36
N VAL A 99 9.73 2.55 5.09
CA VAL A 99 11.06 2.36 4.50
C VAL A 99 11.10 1.07 3.68
N ASN A 100 10.69 -0.06 4.26
CA ASN A 100 10.67 -1.34 3.54
C ASN A 100 9.74 -1.29 2.32
N TYR A 101 8.58 -0.63 2.43
CA TYR A 101 7.67 -0.45 1.31
C TYR A 101 8.31 0.38 0.20
N ALA A 102 8.90 1.53 0.55
CA ALA A 102 9.56 2.42 -0.39
C ALA A 102 10.72 1.73 -1.11
N THR A 103 11.55 1.00 -0.36
CA THR A 103 12.64 0.20 -0.92
C THR A 103 12.11 -0.86 -1.88
N ASN A 104 11.17 -1.73 -1.43
CA ASN A 104 10.63 -2.82 -2.24
C ASN A 104 9.96 -2.34 -3.53
N HIS A 105 9.29 -1.20 -3.46
CA HIS A 105 8.61 -0.57 -4.58
C HIS A 105 9.44 0.54 -5.23
N HIS A 106 10.77 0.52 -5.11
CA HIS A 106 11.67 1.42 -5.84
C HIS A 106 11.20 2.90 -5.86
N ILE A 107 10.63 3.35 -4.74
CA ILE A 107 10.06 4.69 -4.60
C ILE A 107 11.20 5.67 -4.47
N SER A 108 11.24 6.69 -5.33
CA SER A 108 12.33 7.66 -5.36
C SER A 108 12.17 8.75 -4.30
N GLU A 109 10.93 9.03 -3.88
CA GLU A 109 10.62 10.13 -2.98
C GLU A 109 9.41 9.81 -2.12
N ILE A 110 9.49 10.14 -0.83
CA ILE A 110 8.36 10.09 0.11
C ILE A 110 7.99 11.53 0.48
N LYS A 111 6.77 11.95 0.13
CA LYS A 111 6.22 13.26 0.50
C LYS A 111 5.28 13.10 1.68
N GLN A 112 5.25 14.08 2.57
CA GLN A 112 4.39 14.08 3.75
C GLN A 112 3.32 15.15 3.61
N GLU A 113 2.07 14.77 3.86
CA GLU A 113 0.92 15.67 3.80
C GLU A 113 -0.04 15.39 4.96
N ASP A 114 -0.93 16.34 5.25
CA ASP A 114 -1.97 16.15 6.26
C ASP A 114 -3.12 15.32 5.71
N ILE A 115 -3.83 14.64 6.62
CA ILE A 115 -4.99 13.83 6.25
C ILE A 115 -6.18 14.74 5.95
N LEU A 116 -6.61 14.74 4.69
CA LEU A 116 -7.82 15.43 4.24
C LEU A 116 -9.10 14.66 4.60
N PRO A 117 -10.23 15.34 4.82
CA PRO A 117 -11.50 14.67 5.12
C PRO A 117 -12.13 13.97 3.91
N LEU A 118 -11.75 14.34 2.68
CA LEU A 118 -12.32 13.81 1.45
C LEU A 118 -11.22 13.55 0.43
N TYR A 119 -11.26 12.37 -0.20
CA TYR A 119 -10.38 12.00 -1.31
C TYR A 119 -11.18 11.54 -2.52
N ARG A 120 -10.66 11.84 -3.70
CA ARG A 120 -11.18 11.33 -4.96
C ARG A 120 -10.27 10.21 -5.45
N LEU A 121 -10.75 8.97 -5.36
CA LEU A 121 -10.09 7.78 -5.86
C LEU A 121 -10.71 7.43 -7.23
N ASN A 122 -10.15 7.99 -8.31
CA ASN A 122 -10.71 7.92 -9.66
C ASN A 122 -12.14 8.51 -9.76
N LYS A 123 -13.12 7.62 -10.01
CA LYS A 123 -14.54 7.93 -10.08
C LYS A 123 -15.25 7.75 -8.72
N LYS A 124 -14.55 7.21 -7.71
CA LYS A 124 -15.10 6.93 -6.38
C LYS A 124 -14.69 8.01 -5.39
N LEU A 125 -15.61 8.41 -4.54
CA LEU A 125 -15.34 9.33 -3.45
C LEU A 125 -15.12 8.55 -2.15
N LEU A 126 -14.02 8.87 -1.46
CA LEU A 126 -13.67 8.37 -0.15
C LEU A 126 -13.88 9.47 0.89
N LEU A 127 -14.79 9.23 1.83
CA LEU A 127 -14.98 10.08 3.00
C LEU A 127 -14.19 9.52 4.19
N ILE A 128 -13.39 10.36 4.83
CA ILE A 128 -12.72 10.03 6.09
C ILE A 128 -13.53 10.60 7.24
N ILE A 129 -13.82 9.75 8.22
CA ILE A 129 -14.51 10.11 9.45
C ILE A 129 -13.54 9.88 10.60
N ASP A 130 -13.17 10.97 11.24
CA ASP A 130 -12.31 11.01 12.41
C ASP A 130 -13.12 10.98 13.72
N SER A 131 -12.44 11.15 14.84
CA SER A 131 -13.04 11.15 16.17
C SER A 131 -14.17 12.18 16.37
N LEU A 132 -14.22 13.26 15.58
CA LEU A 132 -15.29 14.25 15.63
C LEU A 132 -16.60 13.70 15.06
N GLY A 133 -16.55 12.62 14.28
CA GLY A 133 -17.74 11.93 13.78
C GLY A 133 -18.57 12.78 12.81
N VAL A 134 -17.94 13.71 12.11
CA VAL A 134 -18.61 14.59 11.14
C VAL A 134 -18.76 13.86 9.81
N TYR A 135 -19.99 13.50 9.46
CA TYR A 135 -20.32 12.81 8.19
C TYR A 135 -21.59 13.32 7.52
N GLN A 136 -22.18 14.41 8.03
CA GLN A 136 -23.41 14.99 7.51
C GLN A 136 -23.12 15.77 6.23
N VAL A 137 -22.92 15.05 5.13
CA VAL A 137 -22.71 15.62 3.80
C VAL A 137 -23.99 15.42 2.97
N SER A 138 -24.68 16.51 2.66
CA SER A 138 -25.91 16.49 1.86
C SER A 138 -25.65 16.64 0.36
N SER A 139 -24.48 17.18 -0.01
CA SER A 139 -24.14 17.54 -1.39
C SER A 139 -23.56 16.40 -2.23
N PHE A 140 -23.06 15.32 -1.61
CA PHE A 140 -22.48 14.18 -2.32
C PHE A 140 -22.65 12.87 -1.54
N LYS A 141 -22.60 11.74 -2.25
CA LYS A 141 -22.66 10.39 -1.66
C LYS A 141 -21.31 9.69 -1.84
N PRO A 142 -20.52 9.49 -0.76
CA PRO A 142 -19.25 8.79 -0.86
C PRO A 142 -19.49 7.29 -1.05
N GLU A 143 -18.75 6.67 -1.97
CA GLU A 143 -18.81 5.22 -2.18
C GLU A 143 -17.98 4.46 -1.15
N LEU A 144 -16.92 5.09 -0.66
CA LEU A 144 -15.97 4.55 0.29
C LEU A 144 -16.00 5.39 1.56
N VAL A 145 -15.98 4.74 2.71
CA VAL A 145 -15.88 5.42 4.01
C VAL A 145 -14.72 4.82 4.79
N LEU A 146 -13.81 5.66 5.29
CA LEU A 146 -12.74 5.26 6.19
C LEU A 146 -13.04 5.81 7.59
N LEU A 147 -13.08 4.91 8.57
CA LEU A 147 -13.19 5.27 9.99
C LEU A 147 -11.80 5.29 10.61
N ARG A 148 -11.46 6.38 11.30
CA ARG A 148 -10.19 6.54 12.03
C ARG A 148 -10.40 7.22 13.39
N ASP A 149 -9.51 6.98 14.33
CA ASP A 149 -9.51 7.56 15.68
C ASP A 149 -10.77 7.24 16.50
N SER A 150 -11.35 6.07 16.27
CA SER A 150 -12.50 5.52 17.02
C SER A 150 -13.71 6.46 17.15
N PRO A 151 -14.31 6.93 16.04
CA PRO A 151 -15.47 7.81 16.06
C PRO A 151 -16.62 7.26 16.89
N LYS A 152 -17.19 8.11 17.75
CA LYS A 152 -18.43 7.78 18.47
C LYS A 152 -19.65 8.01 17.58
N ILE A 153 -19.80 7.20 16.53
CA ILE A 153 -20.87 7.30 15.54
C ILE A 153 -21.86 6.13 15.61
N ASN A 154 -23.11 6.41 15.22
CA ASN A 154 -24.09 5.36 14.96
C ASN A 154 -23.95 4.89 13.50
N LEU A 155 -23.36 3.71 13.31
CA LEU A 155 -23.07 3.19 11.97
C LEU A 155 -24.34 2.85 11.17
N VAL A 156 -25.45 2.52 11.83
CA VAL A 156 -26.74 2.30 11.15
C VAL A 156 -27.19 3.58 10.45
N ARG A 157 -27.18 4.72 11.17
CA ARG A 157 -27.54 6.02 10.59
C ARG A 157 -26.60 6.44 9.47
N LEU A 158 -25.30 6.16 9.62
CA LEU A 158 -24.31 6.43 8.58
C LEU A 158 -24.62 5.64 7.31
N ILE A 159 -24.86 4.33 7.43
CA ILE A 159 -25.16 3.46 6.29
C ILE A 159 -26.46 3.91 5.61
N ASP A 160 -27.50 4.20 6.40
CA ASP A 160 -28.80 4.60 5.86
C ASP A 160 -28.74 5.97 5.14
N SER A 161 -27.90 6.90 5.60
CA SER A 161 -27.74 8.22 5.00
C SER A 161 -26.83 8.21 3.76
N LEU A 162 -25.63 7.63 3.89
CA LEU A 162 -24.58 7.70 2.85
C LEU A 162 -24.66 6.54 1.85
N SER A 163 -25.24 5.40 2.25
CA SER A 163 -25.27 4.17 1.45
C SER A 163 -23.91 3.78 0.85
N PRO A 164 -22.83 3.66 1.66
CA PRO A 164 -21.50 3.38 1.17
C PRO A 164 -21.40 1.96 0.61
N LYS A 165 -20.59 1.77 -0.45
CA LYS A 165 -20.32 0.45 -1.03
C LYS A 165 -19.31 -0.35 -0.21
N LEU A 166 -18.42 0.33 0.52
CA LEU A 166 -17.42 -0.30 1.38
C LEU A 166 -17.04 0.63 2.53
N ILE A 167 -16.98 0.06 3.73
CA ILE A 167 -16.50 0.73 4.93
C ILE A 167 -15.16 0.11 5.33
N ILE A 168 -14.18 0.94 5.62
CA ILE A 168 -12.82 0.56 5.99
C ILE A 168 -12.55 1.08 7.41
N ALA A 169 -11.95 0.26 8.26
CA ALA A 169 -11.40 0.69 9.54
C ALA A 169 -9.86 0.56 9.51
N ASP A 170 -9.17 1.66 9.84
CA ASP A 170 -7.71 1.67 9.97
C ASP A 170 -7.25 1.20 11.37
N GLY A 171 -5.92 1.16 11.55
CA GLY A 171 -5.29 0.68 12.79
C GLY A 171 -5.32 1.66 13.98
N SER A 172 -5.78 2.90 13.76
CA SER A 172 -5.96 3.88 14.85
C SER A 172 -7.15 3.54 15.74
N ASN A 173 -8.08 2.69 15.27
CA ASN A 173 -9.30 2.36 15.99
C ASN A 173 -9.11 1.29 17.09
N TYR A 174 -9.83 1.44 18.20
CA TYR A 174 -9.91 0.39 19.22
C TYR A 174 -10.60 -0.87 18.68
N LYS A 175 -10.04 -2.04 19.01
CA LYS A 175 -10.59 -3.35 18.59
C LYS A 175 -12.07 -3.52 18.90
N SER A 176 -12.53 -3.02 20.06
CA SER A 176 -13.94 -3.10 20.48
C SER A 176 -14.89 -2.30 19.57
N TYR A 177 -14.44 -1.17 19.02
CA TYR A 177 -15.21 -0.37 18.08
C TYR A 177 -15.27 -1.06 16.72
N VAL A 178 -14.12 -1.53 16.24
CA VAL A 178 -14.04 -2.27 14.97
C VAL A 178 -14.94 -3.50 14.97
N MET A 179 -14.93 -4.31 16.04
CA MET A 179 -15.80 -5.50 16.15
C MET A 179 -17.29 -5.12 16.12
N ARG A 180 -17.66 -4.02 16.78
CA ARG A 180 -19.04 -3.54 16.80
C ARG A 180 -19.50 -3.05 15.42
N TRP A 181 -18.63 -2.33 14.72
CA TRP A 181 -18.90 -1.88 13.37
C TRP A 181 -18.98 -3.04 12.39
N GLU A 182 -18.07 -4.02 12.48
CA GLU A 182 -18.10 -5.22 11.66
C GLU A 182 -19.42 -5.99 11.83
N ALA A 183 -19.88 -6.17 13.08
CA ALA A 183 -21.17 -6.79 13.35
C ALA A 183 -22.35 -6.00 12.75
N THR A 184 -22.31 -4.67 12.85
CA THR A 184 -23.34 -3.78 12.28
C THR A 184 -23.36 -3.83 10.75
N CYS A 185 -22.19 -3.78 10.10
CA CYS A 185 -22.03 -3.92 8.66
C CYS A 185 -22.54 -5.28 8.17
N LYS A 186 -22.23 -6.36 8.91
CA LYS A 186 -22.73 -7.71 8.61
C LYS A 186 -24.26 -7.75 8.62
N ASN A 187 -24.90 -7.15 9.62
CA ASN A 187 -26.35 -7.07 9.72
C ASN A 187 -26.98 -6.23 8.59
N LYS A 188 -26.34 -5.13 8.22
CA LYS A 188 -26.76 -4.23 7.13
C LYS A 188 -26.31 -4.69 5.72
N LYS A 189 -25.61 -5.83 5.63
CA LYS A 189 -25.05 -6.39 4.38
C LYS A 189 -24.12 -5.43 3.62
N VAL A 190 -23.39 -4.58 4.35
CA VAL A 190 -22.38 -3.68 3.78
C VAL A 190 -20.99 -4.32 3.90
N PRO A 191 -20.18 -4.37 2.83
CA PRO A 191 -18.80 -4.82 2.91
C PRO A 191 -18.00 -4.02 3.94
N PHE A 192 -17.25 -4.72 4.79
CA PHE A 192 -16.38 -4.13 5.80
C PHE A 192 -14.97 -4.69 5.70
N HIS A 193 -13.98 -3.80 5.65
CA HIS A 193 -12.57 -4.18 5.65
C HIS A 193 -11.86 -3.60 6.87
N HIS A 194 -11.05 -4.43 7.52
CA HIS A 194 -10.20 -4.01 8.63
C HIS A 194 -8.74 -4.27 8.28
N THR A 195 -7.90 -3.24 8.38
CA THR A 195 -6.49 -3.31 7.97
C THR A 195 -5.68 -4.33 8.78
N TYR A 196 -6.10 -4.66 10.02
CA TYR A 196 -5.47 -5.70 10.83
C TYR A 196 -5.45 -7.08 10.15
N LYS A 197 -6.43 -7.40 9.28
CA LYS A 197 -6.51 -8.71 8.61
C LYS A 197 -5.43 -8.92 7.56
N LYS A 198 -5.00 -7.86 6.87
CA LYS A 198 -4.09 -7.94 5.71
C LYS A 198 -2.87 -7.02 5.81
N GLY A 199 -2.67 -6.33 6.93
CA GLY A 199 -1.57 -5.38 7.16
C GLY A 199 -1.67 -4.06 6.38
N ALA A 200 -2.35 -4.06 5.23
CA ALA A 200 -2.75 -2.86 4.51
C ALA A 200 -4.01 -3.14 3.69
N PHE A 201 -4.79 -2.09 3.46
CA PHE A 201 -5.81 -2.07 2.43
C PHE A 201 -5.24 -1.37 1.20
N VAL A 202 -5.34 -1.96 0.01
CA VAL A 202 -4.76 -1.44 -1.23
C VAL A 202 -5.84 -1.37 -2.30
N VAL A 203 -5.95 -0.21 -2.95
CA VAL A 203 -6.84 0.05 -4.08
C VAL A 203 -5.98 0.50 -5.25
N ASN A 204 -6.08 -0.21 -6.38
CA ASN A 204 -5.46 0.23 -7.62
C ASN A 204 -6.29 1.39 -8.19
N LEU A 205 -5.62 2.50 -8.48
CA LEU A 205 -6.21 3.68 -9.10
C LEU A 205 -6.10 3.63 -10.64
N LYS A 206 -5.68 2.50 -11.21
CA LYS A 206 -5.57 2.34 -12.66
C LYS A 206 -6.65 1.39 -13.17
N GLY A 207 -7.55 1.91 -13.99
CA GLY A 207 -8.61 1.14 -14.65
C GLY A 207 -9.86 0.92 -13.79
N ASP A 208 -10.81 1.86 -13.90
CA ASP A 208 -12.26 1.71 -13.63
C ASP A 208 -13.01 2.78 -14.45
#